data_AF-A0A929CBJ6-F1
#
_entry.id   AF-A0A929CBJ6-F1
#
_cell.length_a   1.000
_cell.length_b   1.000
_cell.length_c   1.000
_cell.angle_alpha   90.00
_cell.angle_beta   90.00
_cell.angle_gamma   90.00
#
_symmetry.space_group_name_H-M   'P 1'
#
loop_
_entity.id
_entity.type
_entity.pdbx_description
1 polymer ?
#
loop_
_entity_poly.entity_id
_entity_poly.type
_entity_poly.pdbx_seq_one_letter_code
_entity_poly.pdbx_strand_id
1 'polypeptide(L)' 'RVDGIEARGLDKNLNLIVDRNPRYNYVAKSTPELIVERLVRQADGVEREFYQHLLDKFQ' A
#
# COMPACT_ATOMS: atom_id res chain seq x y z
N ARG A 1 5.47 6.03 10.15
CA ARG A 1 4.47 4.95 10.25
C ARG A 1 4.08 4.59 8.82
N VAL A 2 4.42 3.38 8.38
CA VAL A 2 4.03 2.85 7.05
C VAL A 2 2.70 2.12 7.24
N ASP A 3 1.86 2.06 6.22
CA ASP A 3 0.52 1.49 6.32
C ASP A 3 0.50 0.06 6.86
N GLY A 4 -0.20 -0.13 7.99
CA GLY A 4 -0.29 -1.42 8.66
C GLY A 4 0.99 -1.89 9.36
N ILE A 5 2.06 -1.08 9.37
CA ILE A 5 3.32 -1.41 10.05
C ILE A 5 3.42 -0.62 11.35
N GLU A 6 3.32 -1.33 12.47
CA GLU A 6 3.41 -0.77 13.82
C GLU A 6 4.73 -1.17 14.49
N ALA A 7 5.38 -0.19 15.13
CA ALA A 7 6.58 -0.44 15.91
C ALA A 7 6.19 -1.13 17.23
N ARG A 8 6.84 -2.25 17.55
CA ARG A 8 6.65 -2.96 18.82
C ARG A 8 7.76 -2.67 19.84
N GLY A 9 8.90 -2.14 19.39
CA GLY A 9 10.02 -1.78 20.24
C GLY A 9 11.35 -1.88 19.52
N LEU A 10 12.44 -1.95 20.29
CA LEU A 10 13.79 -2.17 19.78
C LEU A 10 14.30 -3.54 20.22
N ASP A 11 15.10 -4.19 19.38
CA ASP A 11 15.84 -5.39 19.78
C ASP A 11 17.11 -5.02 20.59
N LYS A 12 17.84 -6.04 21.04
CA LYS A 12 19.09 -5.90 21.81
C LYS A 12 20.21 -5.12 21.10
N ASN A 13 20.10 -4.99 19.78
CA ASN A 13 21.04 -4.27 18.92
C ASN A 13 20.48 -2.90 18.51
N LEU A 14 19.41 -2.43 19.17
CA LEU A 14 18.70 -1.18 18.89
C LEU A 14 18.05 -1.12 17.49
N ASN A 15 17.79 -2.26 16.85
CA ASN A 15 17.01 -2.28 15.61
C ASN A 15 15.51 -2.19 15.90
N LEU A 16 14.78 -1.49 15.02
CA LEU A 16 13.33 -1.38 15.13
C LEU A 16 12.64 -2.72 14.85
N ILE A 17 11.93 -3.23 15.84
CA ILE A 17 11.03 -4.36 15.70
C ILE A 17 9.69 -3.83 15.22
N VAL A 18 9.24 -4.33 14.07
CA VAL A 18 7.94 -3.97 13.48
C VAL A 18 7.03 -5.18 13.38
N ASP A 19 5.73 -4.97 13.59
CA ASP A 19 4.69 -5.90 13.15
C ASP A 19 4.30 -5.57 11.71
N ARG A 20 4.15 -6.58 10.88
CA ARG A 20 3.78 -6.48 9.46
C ARG A 20 2.49 -7.23 9.15
N ASN A 21 1.82 -7.79 10.16
CA ASN A 21 0.56 -8.48 9.95
C ASN A 21 -0.53 -7.48 9.56
N PRO A 22 -1.23 -7.71 8.44
CA PRO A 22 -2.39 -6.93 8.08
C PRO A 22 -3.45 -6.98 9.18
N ARG A 23 -4.04 -5.83 9.51
CA ARG A 23 -5.11 -5.74 10.51
C ARG A 23 -6.47 -5.81 9.82
N TYR A 24 -7.33 -6.72 10.25
CA TYR A 24 -8.72 -6.77 9.79
C TYR A 24 -9.43 -5.45 10.10
N ASN A 25 -10.31 -5.02 9.20
CA ASN A 25 -11.08 -3.77 9.29
C ASN A 25 -10.24 -2.48 9.33
N TYR A 26 -8.96 -2.54 8.95
CA TYR A 26 -8.11 -1.36 8.82
C TYR A 26 -7.76 -1.13 7.35
N VAL A 27 -8.27 -0.06 6.75
CA VAL A 27 -7.92 0.33 5.39
C VAL A 27 -6.57 1.02 5.43
N ALA A 28 -5.54 0.38 4.87
CA ALA A 28 -4.23 0.96 4.70
C ALA A 28 -4.28 2.06 3.63
N LYS A 29 -3.63 3.21 3.86
CA LYS A 29 -3.64 4.33 2.90
C LYS A 29 -3.03 3.97 1.54
N SER A 30 -2.10 3.03 1.51
CA SER A 30 -1.46 2.47 0.31
C SER A 30 -2.30 1.40 -0.38
N THR A 31 -3.37 0.90 0.24
CA THR A 31 -4.21 -0.17 -0.34
C THR A 31 -4.98 0.31 -1.57
N PRO A 32 -5.60 1.50 -1.60
CA PRO A 32 -6.20 2.03 -2.82
C PRO A 32 -5.19 2.20 -3.96
N GLU A 33 -4.05 2.83 -3.68
CA GLU A 33 -2.99 3.06 -4.66
C GLU A 33 -2.45 1.74 -5.24
N LEU A 34 -2.13 0.76 -4.38
CA LEU A 34 -1.63 -0.55 -4.78
C LEU A 34 -2.66 -1.34 -5.62
N ILE A 35 -3.94 -1.26 -5.26
CA ILE A 35 -5.01 -1.90 -6.03
C ILE A 35 -5.10 -1.26 -7.42
N VAL A 36 -5.09 0.07 -7.51
CA VAL A 36 -5.17 0.79 -8.79
C VAL A 36 -3.92 0.51 -9.63
N GLU A 37 -2.72 0.51 -9.05
CA GLU A 37 -1.48 0.15 -9.74
C GLU A 37 -1.55 -1.28 -10.31
N ARG A 38 -2.10 -2.23 -9.54
CA ARG A 38 -2.31 -3.59 -10.02
C ARG A 38 -3.30 -3.64 -11.19
N LEU A 39 -4.38 -2.87 -11.14
CA LEU A 39 -5.36 -2.78 -12.22
C LEU A 39 -4.74 -2.20 -13.50
N VAL A 40 -3.91 -1.16 -13.41
CA VAL A 40 -3.15 -0.61 -14.55
C VAL A 40 -2.28 -1.69 -15.21
N ARG A 41 -1.61 -2.52 -14.40
CA ARG A 41 -0.73 -3.59 -14.91
C ARG A 41 -1.50 -4.74 -15.57
N GLN A 42 -2.77 -4.93 -15.22
CA GLN A 42 -3.62 -6.01 -15.74
C GLN A 42 -4.55 -5.57 -16.88
N ALA A 43 -4.83 -4.28 -17.01
CA ALA A 43 -5.71 -3.73 -18.03
C ALA A 43 -4.96 -3.34 -19.31
N ASP A 44 -5.69 -3.35 -20.42
CA ASP A 44 -5.23 -2.96 -21.75
C ASP A 44 -6.15 -1.90 -22.37
N GLY A 45 -5.63 -1.16 -23.36
CA GLY A 45 -6.40 -0.15 -24.09
C GLY A 45 -7.00 0.93 -23.19
N VAL A 46 -8.30 1.20 -23.39
CA VAL A 46 -9.02 2.32 -22.73
C VAL A 46 -9.10 2.14 -21.21
N GLU A 47 -9.23 0.91 -20.71
CA GLU A 47 -9.30 0.65 -19.27
C GLU A 47 -7.97 0.97 -18.58
N ARG A 48 -6.84 0.66 -19.25
CA ARG A 48 -5.52 1.02 -18.76
C ARG A 48 -5.34 2.53 -18.63
N GLU A 49 -5.78 3.30 -19.62
CA GLU A 49 -5.73 4.76 -19.59
C GLU A 49 -6.58 5.35 -18.46
N PHE A 50 -7.76 4.76 -18.20
CA PHE A 50 -8.60 5.16 -17.08
C PHE A 50 -7.92 4.91 -15.73
N TYR A 51 -7.40 3.70 -15.51
CA TYR A 51 -6.72 3.37 -14.25
C TYR A 51 -5.43 4.17 -14.06
N GLN A 52 -4.73 4.51 -15.15
CA GLN A 52 -3.56 5.37 -15.08
C GLN A 52 -3.92 6.79 -14.61
N HIS A 53 -4.94 7.41 -15.21
CA HIS A 53 -5.44 8.71 -14.75
C HIS A 53 -5.96 8.68 -13.31
N LEU A 54 -6.54 7.56 -12.87
CA LEU A 54 -6.98 7.38 -11.50
C LEU A 54 -5.79 7.26 -10.54
N LEU A 55 -4.72 6.58 -10.94
CA LEU A 55 -3.49 6.42 -10.15
C LEU A 55 -2.80 7.77 -9.94
N ASP A 56 -2.76 8.61 -10.97
CA ASP A 56 -2.13 9.94 -10.92
C ASP A 56 -2.79 10.88 -9.89
N LYS A 57 -4.02 10.59 -9.43
CA LYS A 57 -4.71 11.36 -8.38
C LYS A 57 -4.23 11.02 -6.96
N PHE A 58 -3.42 9.98 -6.79
CA PHE A 58 -2.83 9.60 -5.50
C PHE A 58 -1.45 10.23 -5.26
N GLN A 59 -0.85 10.90 -6.27
CA GLN A 59 0.37 11.70 -6.16
C GLN A 59 0.08 13.13 -5.69
#